data_AF-A0A930YZJ5-F1
#
_entry.id   AF-A0A930YZJ5-F1
#
_cell.length_a   1.000
_cell.length_b   1.000
_cell.length_c   1.000
_cell.angle_alpha   90.00
_cell.angle_beta   90.00
_cell.angle_gamma   90.00
#
_symmetry.space_group_name_H-M   'P 1'
#
loop_
_entity.id
_entity.type
_entity.pdbx_description
1 polymer ?
#
loop_
_entity_poly.entity_id
_entity_poly.type
_entity_poly.pdbx_seq_one_letter_code
_entity_poly.pdbx_strand_id
1 'polypeptide(L)'
;MTQTLVERASAFLESKLSRRSFINRSAYAGSAVAIGAGLDLVLKPGTAYGLVCTCGNTNCGCGSTCCAGFTEFCCSVNGGYNYCPANSVMGGWWKADNSSFCGGPRYYMDCNATCTCTTGCGNGWAFCEPGCDGTSCGCGANGCNSFVTGCFQFRYGQCNQDVSCMGRIVCRVVACIPPWQIDPSCTTTNAQDNSTAEQNAACWTPATPSPPPAPCTSASTNCQVIGVAPSADGGGYGMVTTFGRVLTFGDFRNQGDVSGIALSKPIVGIAERQSSGYYLVAADGGIFCLGGAPFFGSMGGRPLNKPMVGMAATPSGNGYWTVASDGGIFSFGDAAFYGSMGGHPLNKPVVGMAATPSGRGYWFVASDGGIFSFGDAPFYGSMGGRLLNKPVVGMAVTPSGRGYWFVASDGGIFSFGDAQYYGSMGGRSLNRPIVGMAAAPSAQGYWLVAQDGGIFTFNVPFFGSPA
;
A
#
# COMPACT_ATOMS: atom_id res chain seq x y z
N MET A 1 40.75 -65.87 -4.40
CA MET A 1 40.98 -64.46 -4.80
C MET A 1 39.70 -63.62 -4.64
N THR A 2 39.03 -63.65 -3.48
CA THR A 2 37.69 -63.04 -3.31
C THR A 2 37.47 -62.35 -1.97
N GLN A 3 38.46 -62.33 -1.05
CA GLN A 3 38.33 -61.60 0.23
C GLN A 3 38.99 -60.21 0.21
N THR A 4 39.90 -59.92 -0.71
CA THR A 4 40.66 -58.65 -0.72
C THR A 4 39.96 -57.46 -1.37
N LEU A 5 38.89 -57.69 -2.15
CA LEU A 5 38.12 -56.63 -2.82
C LEU A 5 37.01 -56.06 -1.94
N VAL A 6 36.40 -56.88 -1.08
CA VAL A 6 35.32 -56.45 -0.18
C VAL A 6 35.88 -55.62 0.96
N GLU A 7 37.03 -56.00 1.53
CA GLU A 7 37.69 -55.22 2.60
C GLU A 7 38.28 -53.89 2.12
N ARG A 8 38.75 -53.82 0.86
CA ARG A 8 39.19 -52.55 0.27
C ARG A 8 38.02 -51.65 -0.12
N ALA A 9 36.88 -52.22 -0.52
CA ALA A 9 35.66 -51.45 -0.80
C ALA A 9 35.01 -50.92 0.48
N SER A 10 34.99 -51.71 1.57
CA SER A 10 34.45 -51.28 2.86
C SER A 10 35.32 -50.21 3.53
N ALA A 11 36.66 -50.35 3.51
CA ALA A 11 37.57 -49.34 4.05
C ALA A 11 37.54 -48.00 3.26
N PHE A 12 37.32 -48.08 1.94
CA PHE A 12 37.13 -46.88 1.10
C PHE A 12 35.78 -46.18 1.36
N LEU A 13 34.72 -46.96 1.64
CA LEU A 13 33.40 -46.42 1.96
C LEU A 13 33.31 -45.89 3.40
N GLU A 14 34.01 -46.49 4.37
CA GLU A 14 34.06 -46.03 5.77
C GLU A 14 34.89 -44.75 5.96
N SER A 15 35.93 -44.52 5.15
CA SER A 15 36.74 -43.30 5.25
C SER A 15 36.10 -42.04 4.63
N LYS A 16 35.02 -42.18 3.85
CA LYS A 16 34.35 -41.05 3.16
C LYS A 16 32.88 -40.81 3.53
N LEU A 17 32.25 -41.68 4.32
CA LEU A 17 30.84 -41.54 4.69
C LEU A 17 30.67 -41.58 6.21
N SER A 18 30.67 -40.42 6.85
CA SER A 18 30.20 -40.33 8.24
C SER A 18 28.71 -40.72 8.29
N ARG A 19 28.25 -41.32 9.40
CA ARG A 19 26.84 -41.74 9.59
C ARG A 19 25.83 -40.61 9.31
N ARG A 20 26.22 -39.33 9.47
CA ARG A 20 25.41 -38.15 9.09
C ARG A 20 25.27 -37.97 7.56
N SER A 21 26.31 -38.28 6.79
CA SER A 21 26.30 -38.17 5.32
C SER A 21 25.42 -39.25 4.66
N PHE A 22 25.44 -40.47 5.22
CA PHE A 22 24.60 -41.57 4.75
C PHE A 22 23.11 -41.29 5.01
N ILE A 23 22.76 -40.86 6.23
CA ILE A 23 21.37 -40.53 6.62
C ILE A 23 20.81 -39.39 5.74
N ASN A 24 21.59 -38.33 5.51
CA ASN A 24 21.16 -37.24 4.64
C ASN A 24 20.95 -37.72 3.19
N ARG A 25 21.88 -38.50 2.62
CA ARG A 25 21.75 -39.01 1.25
C ARG A 25 20.60 -40.01 1.09
N SER A 26 20.32 -40.85 2.09
CA SER A 26 19.15 -41.74 2.09
C SER A 26 17.83 -40.97 2.22
N ALA A 27 17.80 -39.86 2.97
CA ALA A 27 16.63 -38.99 3.05
C ALA A 27 16.35 -38.29 1.70
N TYR A 28 17.39 -37.87 0.98
CA TYR A 28 17.25 -37.31 -0.38
C TYR A 28 16.78 -38.35 -1.41
N ALA A 29 17.30 -39.57 -1.35
CA ALA A 29 16.85 -40.66 -2.22
C ALA A 29 15.39 -41.05 -1.94
N GLY A 30 14.99 -41.11 -0.66
CA GLY A 30 13.60 -41.37 -0.27
C GLY A 30 12.64 -40.27 -0.71
N SER A 31 13.09 -39.00 -0.66
CA SER A 31 12.30 -37.85 -1.11
C SER A 31 12.13 -37.82 -2.63
N ALA A 32 13.15 -38.18 -3.40
CA ALA A 32 13.12 -38.19 -4.87
C ALA A 32 12.18 -39.28 -5.45
N VAL A 33 12.05 -40.42 -4.77
CA VAL A 33 11.11 -41.48 -5.16
C VAL A 33 9.66 -41.07 -4.85
N ALA A 34 9.43 -40.30 -3.78
CA ALA A 34 8.09 -39.88 -3.36
C ALA A 34 7.43 -38.83 -4.30
N ILE A 35 8.20 -38.08 -5.08
CA ILE A 35 7.72 -37.09 -6.07
C ILE A 35 7.74 -37.59 -7.52
N GLY A 36 7.92 -38.90 -7.74
CA GLY A 36 7.75 -39.51 -9.06
C GLY A 36 8.91 -39.32 -10.04
N ALA A 37 10.10 -38.90 -9.59
CA ALA A 37 11.29 -38.74 -10.44
C ALA A 37 12.00 -40.07 -10.79
N GLY A 38 11.23 -41.11 -11.08
CA GLY A 38 11.74 -42.38 -11.59
C GLY A 38 12.39 -42.23 -12.98
N LEU A 39 13.42 -43.05 -13.24
CA LEU A 39 14.20 -43.19 -14.48
C LEU A 39 14.87 -41.93 -15.08
N ASP A 40 14.39 -40.72 -14.82
CA ASP A 40 14.98 -39.46 -15.31
C ASP A 40 16.34 -39.12 -14.67
N LEU A 41 16.65 -39.72 -13.51
CA LEU A 41 17.98 -39.61 -12.88
C LEU A 41 19.08 -40.39 -13.59
N VAL A 42 18.77 -41.22 -14.60
CA VAL A 42 19.74 -42.13 -15.24
C VAL A 42 20.40 -41.50 -16.48
N LEU A 43 19.78 -40.50 -17.13
CA LEU A 43 20.20 -40.08 -18.48
C LEU A 43 20.69 -38.63 -18.63
N LYS A 44 20.69 -37.81 -17.58
CA LYS A 44 21.34 -36.48 -17.61
C LYS A 44 22.06 -36.18 -16.29
N PRO A 45 23.37 -35.88 -16.29
CA PRO A 45 24.09 -35.52 -15.06
C PRO A 45 23.75 -34.07 -14.68
N GLY A 46 22.59 -33.87 -14.05
CA GLY A 46 22.37 -32.76 -13.12
C GLY A 46 22.76 -33.23 -11.72
N THR A 47 23.42 -32.39 -10.92
CA THR A 47 23.61 -32.72 -9.51
C THR A 47 22.23 -32.87 -8.86
N ALA A 48 22.04 -33.81 -7.92
CA ALA A 48 20.80 -33.91 -7.13
C ALA A 48 20.43 -32.58 -6.43
N TYR A 49 21.40 -31.66 -6.33
CA TYR A 49 21.25 -30.27 -5.90
C TYR A 49 20.42 -29.43 -6.89
N GLY A 50 20.57 -29.61 -8.21
CA GLY A 50 19.80 -28.89 -9.23
C GLY A 50 18.36 -29.35 -9.41
N LEU A 51 18.00 -30.55 -8.93
CA LEU A 51 16.62 -31.07 -8.96
C LEU A 51 15.78 -30.63 -7.74
N VAL A 52 16.43 -30.22 -6.65
CA VAL A 52 15.76 -29.75 -5.42
C VAL A 52 15.73 -28.21 -5.35
N CYS A 53 16.64 -27.52 -6.03
CA CYS A 53 16.71 -26.05 -6.03
C CYS A 53 15.82 -25.43 -7.11
N THR A 54 14.51 -25.35 -6.88
CA THR A 54 13.60 -24.54 -7.71
C THR A 54 13.67 -23.08 -7.27
N CYS A 55 14.75 -22.40 -7.64
CA CYS A 55 14.93 -20.97 -7.33
C CYS A 55 14.19 -20.10 -8.36
N GLY A 56 13.57 -19.00 -7.91
CA GLY A 56 12.97 -18.00 -8.82
C GLY A 56 13.99 -17.28 -9.71
N ASN A 57 15.29 -17.42 -9.44
CA ASN A 57 16.40 -16.92 -10.26
C ASN A 57 17.57 -17.92 -10.22
N THR A 58 18.15 -18.22 -11.39
CA THR A 58 19.29 -19.14 -11.54
C THR A 58 20.59 -18.65 -10.91
N ASN A 59 20.69 -17.35 -10.59
CA ASN A 59 21.90 -16.74 -10.04
C ASN A 59 21.96 -16.79 -8.50
N CYS A 60 20.91 -17.27 -7.83
CA CYS A 60 20.86 -17.37 -6.37
C CYS A 60 21.40 -18.71 -5.87
N GLY A 61 22.18 -18.69 -4.80
CA GLY A 61 22.60 -19.91 -4.11
C GLY A 61 21.42 -20.59 -3.40
N CYS A 62 21.40 -21.92 -3.32
CA CYS A 62 20.25 -22.66 -2.76
C CYS A 62 19.95 -22.39 -1.28
N GLY A 63 20.88 -21.81 -0.51
CA GLY A 63 20.65 -21.38 0.87
C GLY A 63 20.04 -19.99 1.01
N SER A 64 19.74 -19.32 -0.12
CA SER A 64 19.16 -17.98 -0.13
C SER A 64 17.66 -17.99 0.17
N THR A 65 17.14 -16.86 0.66
CA THR A 65 15.71 -16.66 0.94
C THR A 65 14.84 -16.92 -0.30
N CYS A 66 15.34 -16.57 -1.49
CA CYS A 66 14.62 -16.80 -2.75
C CYS A 66 14.46 -18.28 -3.09
N CYS A 67 15.33 -19.15 -2.57
CA CYS A 67 15.24 -20.59 -2.79
C CYS A 67 14.51 -21.32 -1.64
N ALA A 68 13.96 -20.59 -0.67
CA ALA A 68 13.30 -21.18 0.51
C ALA A 68 11.90 -21.77 0.22
N GLY A 69 11.34 -21.54 -0.97
CA GLY A 69 10.05 -22.09 -1.38
C GLY A 69 8.83 -21.34 -0.82
N PHE A 70 9.01 -20.11 -0.32
CA PHE A 70 7.91 -19.28 0.18
C PHE A 70 7.62 -18.09 -0.72
N THR A 71 6.40 -17.57 -0.61
CA THR A 71 5.98 -16.36 -1.32
C THR A 71 6.40 -15.11 -0.53
N GLU A 72 6.81 -14.07 -1.25
CA GLU A 72 7.20 -12.79 -0.65
C GLU A 72 6.05 -12.04 0.00
N PHE A 73 6.38 -11.25 1.02
CA PHE A 73 5.41 -10.47 1.76
C PHE A 73 4.96 -9.23 0.99
N CYS A 74 3.68 -8.89 1.09
CA CYS A 74 3.13 -7.74 0.39
C CYS A 74 3.77 -6.43 0.84
N CYS A 75 4.16 -6.29 2.11
CA CYS A 75 4.90 -5.10 2.53
C CYS A 75 6.24 -4.92 1.81
N SER A 76 6.88 -6.00 1.33
CA SER A 76 8.14 -5.92 0.59
C SER A 76 7.93 -5.65 -0.89
N VAL A 77 6.80 -6.09 -1.45
CA VAL A 77 6.46 -5.91 -2.87
C VAL A 77 5.73 -4.59 -3.12
N ASN A 78 5.03 -4.07 -2.11
CA ASN A 78 4.09 -2.96 -2.23
C ASN A 78 4.56 -1.70 -1.45
N GLY A 79 5.86 -1.35 -1.54
CA GLY A 79 6.38 -0.10 -0.99
C GLY A 79 6.18 0.08 0.53
N GLY A 80 6.14 -1.00 1.29
CA GLY A 80 5.88 -1.00 2.74
C GLY A 80 4.43 -1.28 3.14
N TYR A 81 3.49 -1.36 2.20
CA TYR A 81 2.08 -1.63 2.49
C TYR A 81 1.79 -3.12 2.60
N ASN A 82 1.33 -3.54 3.77
CA ASN A 82 0.97 -4.93 4.05
C ASN A 82 -0.47 -5.22 3.64
N TYR A 83 -0.80 -5.12 2.36
CA TYR A 83 -2.12 -5.42 1.80
C TYR A 83 -1.96 -5.82 0.33
N CYS A 84 -2.97 -6.47 -0.25
CA CYS A 84 -2.93 -6.92 -1.64
C CYS A 84 -2.66 -5.77 -2.64
N PRO A 85 -1.64 -5.91 -3.50
CA PRO A 85 -1.27 -4.90 -4.48
C PRO A 85 -2.26 -4.85 -5.66
N ALA A 86 -1.92 -3.98 -6.60
CA ALA A 86 -2.61 -3.84 -7.87
C ALA A 86 -2.92 -5.15 -8.60
N ASN A 87 -4.14 -5.24 -9.13
CA ASN A 87 -4.58 -6.39 -9.94
C ASN A 87 -4.36 -7.73 -9.21
N SER A 88 -4.59 -7.72 -7.89
CA SER A 88 -4.58 -8.92 -7.08
C SER A 88 -5.75 -8.89 -6.10
N VAL A 89 -6.20 -10.09 -5.73
CA VAL A 89 -7.32 -10.32 -4.83
C VAL A 89 -6.90 -11.33 -3.77
N MET A 90 -7.40 -11.17 -2.55
CA MET A 90 -7.18 -12.16 -1.51
C MET A 90 -7.93 -13.44 -1.87
N GLY A 91 -7.19 -14.49 -2.23
CA GLY A 91 -7.77 -15.76 -2.69
C GLY A 91 -7.75 -16.83 -1.60
N GLY A 92 -6.62 -16.95 -0.92
CA GLY A 92 -6.36 -17.95 0.12
C GLY A 92 -5.94 -17.35 1.45
N TRP A 93 -6.16 -18.08 2.54
CA TRP A 93 -5.63 -17.80 3.87
C TRP A 93 -5.41 -19.06 4.74
N TRP A 94 -4.52 -18.99 5.73
CA TRP A 94 -4.45 -19.90 6.88
C TRP A 94 -3.95 -19.17 8.12
N LYS A 95 -4.07 -19.84 9.26
CA LYS A 95 -3.46 -19.41 10.52
C LYS A 95 -2.26 -20.29 10.88
N ALA A 96 -1.33 -19.71 11.64
CA ALA A 96 -0.29 -20.40 12.38
C ALA A 96 -0.47 -20.04 13.86
N ASP A 97 -0.68 -21.05 14.70
CA ASP A 97 -0.82 -20.86 16.14
C ASP A 97 0.56 -20.67 16.79
N ASN A 98 0.61 -19.91 17.89
CA ASN A 98 1.81 -19.72 18.73
C ASN A 98 3.02 -19.08 18.02
N SER A 99 2.80 -18.17 17.07
CA SER A 99 3.88 -17.37 16.48
C SER A 99 4.48 -16.41 17.51
N SER A 100 5.81 -16.26 17.52
CA SER A 100 6.49 -15.30 18.39
C SER A 100 6.17 -13.82 18.07
N PHE A 101 5.64 -13.55 16.88
CA PHE A 101 5.36 -12.21 16.36
C PHE A 101 3.97 -11.68 16.76
N CYS A 102 3.07 -12.55 17.19
CA CYS A 102 1.73 -12.20 17.65
C CYS A 102 1.52 -12.74 19.06
N GLY A 103 0.77 -12.03 19.91
CA GLY A 103 0.32 -12.57 21.21
C GLY A 103 -0.77 -13.65 21.07
N GLY A 104 -0.72 -14.46 20.01
CA GLY A 104 -1.80 -15.34 19.56
C GLY A 104 -1.57 -15.89 18.14
N PRO A 105 -2.62 -16.36 17.45
CA PRO A 105 -2.50 -16.87 16.09
C PRO A 105 -2.09 -15.78 15.12
N ARG A 106 -1.24 -16.16 14.16
CA ARG A 106 -0.80 -15.33 13.05
C ARG A 106 -1.48 -15.79 11.78
N TYR A 107 -2.02 -14.86 11.01
CA TYR A 107 -2.78 -15.15 9.80
C TYR A 107 -1.99 -14.76 8.57
N TYR A 108 -2.00 -15.63 7.58
CA TYR A 108 -1.34 -15.48 6.29
C TYR A 108 -2.42 -15.48 5.21
N MET A 109 -2.36 -14.52 4.29
CA MET A 109 -3.36 -14.31 3.25
C MET A 109 -2.66 -14.10 1.92
N ASP A 110 -2.98 -14.91 0.93
CA ASP A 110 -2.37 -14.81 -0.39
C ASP A 110 -3.13 -13.85 -1.29
N CYS A 111 -2.38 -12.95 -1.92
CA CYS A 111 -2.88 -12.05 -2.93
C CYS A 111 -2.61 -12.65 -4.31
N ASN A 112 -3.61 -13.32 -4.86
CA ASN A 112 -3.59 -13.90 -6.19
C ASN A 112 -3.79 -12.81 -7.24
N ALA A 113 -3.01 -12.83 -8.31
CA ALA A 113 -3.23 -11.94 -9.44
C ALA A 113 -4.62 -12.15 -10.06
N THR A 114 -5.21 -11.09 -10.61
CA THR A 114 -6.44 -11.19 -11.40
C THR A 114 -6.10 -11.54 -12.85
N CYS A 115 -6.82 -12.51 -13.42
CA CYS A 115 -6.57 -12.95 -14.78
C CYS A 115 -7.16 -11.99 -15.83
N THR A 116 -6.44 -11.75 -16.92
CA THR A 116 -6.91 -11.00 -18.10
C THR A 116 -7.63 -11.91 -19.12
N CYS A 117 -7.49 -13.23 -18.97
CA CYS A 117 -8.11 -14.25 -19.79
C CYS A 117 -8.63 -15.40 -18.91
N THR A 118 -9.57 -16.20 -19.42
CA THR A 118 -10.12 -17.37 -18.71
C THR A 118 -9.52 -18.71 -19.16
N THR A 119 -8.50 -18.70 -20.02
CA THR A 119 -7.79 -19.92 -20.45
C THR A 119 -7.13 -20.59 -19.24
N GLY A 120 -7.33 -21.91 -19.11
CA GLY A 120 -6.91 -22.70 -17.94
C GLY A 120 -7.95 -22.76 -16.82
N CYS A 121 -8.90 -21.82 -16.77
CA CYS A 121 -9.98 -21.83 -15.79
C CYS A 121 -11.13 -22.72 -16.27
N GLY A 122 -11.40 -23.80 -15.53
CA GLY A 122 -12.42 -24.79 -15.88
C GLY A 122 -12.06 -26.21 -15.42
N ASN A 123 -12.99 -27.16 -15.55
CA ASN A 123 -12.77 -28.57 -15.18
C ASN A 123 -12.29 -28.80 -13.74
N GLY A 124 -12.75 -27.97 -12.79
CA GLY A 124 -12.33 -28.03 -11.38
C GLY A 124 -11.01 -27.30 -11.07
N TRP A 125 -10.36 -26.69 -12.07
CA TRP A 125 -9.19 -25.83 -11.89
C TRP A 125 -9.59 -24.36 -11.83
N ALA A 126 -9.24 -23.69 -10.71
CA ALA A 126 -9.61 -22.31 -10.41
C ALA A 126 -8.54 -21.27 -10.81
N PHE A 127 -7.54 -21.67 -11.60
CA PHE A 127 -6.42 -20.81 -11.96
C PHE A 127 -6.26 -20.64 -13.46
N CYS A 128 -5.95 -19.42 -13.91
CA CYS A 128 -5.63 -19.18 -15.31
C CYS A 128 -4.21 -19.63 -15.63
N GLU A 129 -3.93 -19.84 -16.91
CA GLU A 129 -2.57 -20.11 -17.38
C GLU A 129 -1.62 -18.94 -17.05
N PRO A 130 -0.32 -19.21 -16.80
CA PRO A 130 0.68 -18.18 -16.48
C PRO A 130 0.73 -16.99 -17.45
N GLY A 131 0.39 -17.20 -18.73
CA GLY A 131 0.33 -16.13 -19.73
C GLY A 131 -0.78 -15.10 -19.51
N CYS A 132 -1.74 -15.37 -18.62
CA CYS A 132 -2.94 -14.57 -18.43
C CYS A 132 -3.02 -13.80 -17.11
N ASP A 133 -2.07 -14.01 -16.20
CA ASP A 133 -2.07 -13.32 -14.90
C ASP A 133 -1.13 -12.10 -14.84
N GLY A 134 -0.37 -11.85 -15.89
CA GLY A 134 0.56 -10.70 -15.96
C GLY A 134 1.70 -10.77 -14.95
N THR A 135 1.92 -11.91 -14.30
CA THR A 135 2.99 -12.10 -13.31
C THR A 135 4.20 -12.80 -13.92
N SER A 136 5.39 -12.52 -13.39
CA SER A 136 6.60 -13.28 -13.67
C SER A 136 7.05 -14.01 -12.41
N CYS A 137 7.48 -15.27 -12.57
CA CYS A 137 8.08 -16.00 -11.46
C CYS A 137 9.51 -15.49 -11.27
N GLY A 138 9.81 -14.98 -10.07
CA GLY A 138 11.10 -14.38 -9.77
C GLY A 138 11.32 -14.16 -8.28
N CYS A 139 12.55 -13.79 -7.89
CA CYS A 139 12.80 -13.30 -6.54
C CYS A 139 12.15 -11.92 -6.35
N GLY A 140 11.75 -11.59 -5.12
CA GLY A 140 11.19 -10.29 -4.75
C GLY A 140 12.21 -9.14 -4.81
N ALA A 141 11.81 -7.98 -4.29
CA ALA A 141 12.49 -6.70 -4.47
C ALA A 141 13.98 -6.68 -4.07
N ASN A 142 14.41 -7.53 -3.12
CA ASN A 142 15.80 -7.59 -2.64
C ASN A 142 16.62 -8.74 -3.28
N GLY A 143 16.19 -9.24 -4.44
CA GLY A 143 16.90 -10.31 -5.15
C GLY A 143 16.96 -11.59 -4.31
N CYS A 144 18.14 -12.21 -4.19
CA CYS A 144 18.28 -13.49 -3.48
C CYS A 144 17.92 -13.44 -1.99
N ASN A 145 17.89 -12.26 -1.37
CA ASN A 145 17.50 -12.08 0.03
C ASN A 145 15.98 -11.94 0.23
N SER A 146 15.23 -11.93 -0.86
CA SER A 146 13.77 -11.90 -0.90
C SER A 146 13.21 -13.28 -1.19
N PHE A 147 11.99 -13.56 -0.74
CA PHE A 147 11.22 -14.74 -1.16
C PHE A 147 10.75 -14.60 -2.62
N VAL A 148 10.11 -15.62 -3.18
CA VAL A 148 9.65 -15.56 -4.58
C VAL A 148 8.30 -14.87 -4.74
N THR A 149 8.09 -14.23 -5.88
CA THR A 149 6.81 -13.64 -6.33
C THR A 149 6.36 -14.31 -7.62
N GLY A 150 5.05 -14.47 -7.81
CA GLY A 150 4.49 -14.90 -9.09
C GLY A 150 4.85 -16.34 -9.51
N CYS A 151 5.17 -17.22 -8.56
CA CYS A 151 5.59 -18.60 -8.84
C CYS A 151 4.56 -19.66 -8.46
N PHE A 152 3.73 -19.41 -7.45
CA PHE A 152 2.82 -20.41 -6.90
C PHE A 152 1.37 -20.12 -7.27
N GLN A 153 0.62 -21.18 -7.59
CA GLN A 153 -0.83 -21.16 -7.76
C GLN A 153 -1.43 -22.03 -6.67
N PHE A 154 -1.99 -21.41 -5.63
CA PHE A 154 -2.77 -22.14 -4.65
C PHE A 154 -3.82 -21.22 -4.01
N ARG A 155 -4.84 -21.85 -3.41
CA ARG A 155 -5.97 -21.20 -2.75
C ARG A 155 -6.43 -22.07 -1.58
N TYR A 156 -5.68 -21.98 -0.49
CA TYR A 156 -5.98 -22.69 0.76
C TYR A 156 -6.70 -21.74 1.70
N GLY A 157 -7.76 -22.15 2.40
CA GLY A 157 -8.74 -21.19 2.95
C GLY A 157 -9.39 -20.39 1.81
N GLN A 158 -10.61 -19.90 2.01
CA GLN A 158 -11.35 -19.30 0.89
C GLN A 158 -11.75 -17.88 1.22
N CYS A 159 -11.26 -16.92 0.43
CA CYS A 159 -11.72 -15.53 0.36
C CYS A 159 -12.14 -15.23 -1.08
N ASN A 160 -13.04 -14.26 -1.30
CA ASN A 160 -13.52 -13.83 -2.63
C ASN A 160 -13.95 -15.02 -3.53
N GLN A 161 -14.80 -15.91 -3.01
CA GLN A 161 -15.25 -17.13 -3.71
C GLN A 161 -16.03 -16.86 -5.00
N ASP A 162 -16.53 -15.65 -5.17
CA ASP A 162 -17.14 -15.14 -6.40
C ASP A 162 -16.13 -15.05 -7.57
N VAL A 163 -14.83 -14.92 -7.27
CA VAL A 163 -13.77 -14.97 -8.28
C VAL A 163 -13.46 -16.42 -8.62
N SER A 164 -13.98 -16.86 -9.77
CA SER A 164 -13.86 -18.24 -10.28
C SER A 164 -12.51 -18.55 -10.93
N CYS A 165 -11.74 -17.52 -11.31
CA CYS A 165 -10.53 -17.64 -12.11
C CYS A 165 -9.44 -16.68 -11.57
N MET A 166 -8.38 -17.23 -11.01
CA MET A 166 -7.31 -16.47 -10.36
C MET A 166 -5.92 -16.80 -10.92
N GLY A 167 -4.98 -15.88 -10.79
CA GLY A 167 -3.60 -16.05 -11.21
C GLY A 167 -2.69 -16.59 -10.12
N ARG A 168 -1.38 -16.57 -10.41
CA ARG A 168 -0.33 -16.83 -9.43
C ARG A 168 -0.32 -15.81 -8.30
N ILE A 169 0.24 -16.20 -7.16
CA ILE A 169 0.32 -15.36 -5.97
C ILE A 169 1.43 -14.32 -6.16
N VAL A 170 1.04 -13.05 -6.08
CA VAL A 170 1.95 -11.90 -6.20
C VAL A 170 2.71 -11.72 -4.89
N CYS A 171 1.98 -11.76 -3.77
CA CYS A 171 2.56 -11.60 -2.44
C CYS A 171 1.62 -12.11 -1.36
N ARG A 172 2.12 -12.13 -0.12
CA ARG A 172 1.39 -12.56 1.07
C ARG A 172 1.21 -11.44 2.08
N VAL A 173 -0.02 -11.19 2.47
CA VAL A 173 -0.36 -10.32 3.61
C VAL A 173 -0.27 -11.15 4.88
N VAL A 174 0.29 -10.58 5.93
CA VAL A 174 0.34 -11.24 7.24
C VAL A 174 -0.21 -10.35 8.34
N ALA A 175 -1.01 -10.89 9.24
CA ALA A 175 -1.64 -10.11 10.30
C ALA A 175 -1.77 -10.90 11.61
N CYS A 176 -1.92 -10.18 12.73
CA CYS A 176 -2.33 -10.76 14.01
C CYS A 176 -3.85 -10.69 14.23
N ILE A 177 -4.60 -10.28 13.20
CA ILE A 177 -6.06 -10.28 13.19
C ILE A 177 -6.55 -11.27 12.13
N PRO A 178 -7.72 -11.90 12.33
CA PRO A 178 -8.24 -12.87 11.39
C PRO A 178 -8.64 -12.24 10.05
N PRO A 179 -8.57 -13.00 8.94
CA PRO A 179 -8.79 -12.49 7.59
C PRO A 179 -10.22 -11.97 7.36
N TRP A 180 -11.24 -12.56 7.99
CA TRP A 180 -12.62 -12.09 7.89
C TRP A 180 -12.88 -10.73 8.56
N GLN A 181 -11.94 -10.21 9.35
CA GLN A 181 -11.98 -8.82 9.83
C GLN A 181 -11.31 -7.84 8.85
N ILE A 182 -10.48 -8.34 7.93
CA ILE A 182 -9.81 -7.56 6.88
C ILE A 182 -10.69 -7.54 5.62
N ASP A 183 -11.19 -8.71 5.22
CA ASP A 183 -12.06 -8.91 4.07
C ASP A 183 -13.25 -9.82 4.47
N PRO A 184 -14.48 -9.30 4.55
CA PRO A 184 -15.67 -10.08 4.93
C PRO A 184 -15.99 -11.27 4.01
N SER A 185 -15.39 -11.35 2.81
CA SER A 185 -15.57 -12.49 1.89
C SER A 185 -14.82 -13.75 2.35
N CYS A 186 -13.90 -13.61 3.32
CA CYS A 186 -13.13 -14.72 3.85
C CYS A 186 -13.97 -15.65 4.75
N THR A 187 -13.86 -16.94 4.48
CA THR A 187 -14.44 -18.02 5.30
C THR A 187 -13.82 -18.06 6.70
N THR A 188 -14.59 -18.58 7.67
CA THR A 188 -14.16 -18.76 9.07
C THR A 188 -13.74 -20.20 9.38
N THR A 189 -13.80 -21.10 8.39
CA THR A 189 -13.39 -22.50 8.53
C THR A 189 -11.91 -22.57 8.88
N ASN A 190 -11.57 -23.39 9.88
CA ASN A 190 -10.20 -23.48 10.38
C ASN A 190 -9.24 -24.04 9.30
N ALA A 191 -8.37 -23.19 8.78
CA ALA A 191 -7.27 -23.53 7.88
C ALA A 191 -5.95 -23.25 8.60
N GLN A 192 -5.10 -24.27 8.81
CA GLN A 192 -3.92 -24.16 9.69
C GLN A 192 -2.64 -24.71 9.07
N ASP A 193 -1.56 -23.95 9.17
CA ASP A 193 -0.19 -24.38 8.88
C ASP A 193 0.82 -23.68 9.80
N ASN A 194 1.23 -24.40 10.85
CA ASN A 194 2.17 -23.90 11.85
C ASN A 194 3.63 -23.85 11.37
N SER A 195 3.96 -24.45 10.21
CA SER A 195 5.31 -24.37 9.65
C SER A 195 5.69 -22.94 9.22
N THR A 196 4.67 -22.10 9.00
CA THR A 196 4.83 -20.71 8.59
C THR A 196 4.98 -19.73 9.76
N ALA A 197 4.77 -20.15 11.01
CA ALA A 197 4.63 -19.28 12.19
C ALA A 197 5.74 -18.23 12.34
N GLU A 198 6.97 -18.60 12.01
CA GLU A 198 8.16 -17.76 12.18
C GLU A 198 8.63 -17.09 10.87
N GLN A 199 7.90 -17.25 9.76
CA GLN A 199 8.20 -16.55 8.51
C GLN A 199 7.89 -15.07 8.66
N ASN A 200 8.87 -14.21 8.42
CA ASN A 200 8.70 -12.77 8.60
C ASN A 200 9.56 -11.97 7.61
N ALA A 201 9.19 -10.69 7.45
CA ALA A 201 10.00 -9.68 6.76
C ALA A 201 10.14 -8.43 7.62
N ALA A 202 11.25 -7.72 7.48
CA ALA A 202 11.55 -6.51 8.25
C ALA A 202 10.53 -5.37 8.03
N CYS A 203 9.82 -5.37 6.89
CA CYS A 203 8.77 -4.39 6.59
C CYS A 203 7.46 -4.62 7.34
N TRP A 204 7.27 -5.79 7.95
CA TRP A 204 6.03 -6.13 8.62
C TRP A 204 5.95 -5.47 9.99
N THR A 205 4.76 -4.94 10.32
CA THR A 205 4.46 -4.41 11.65
C THR A 205 3.16 -5.03 12.16
N PRO A 206 2.95 -5.13 13.49
CA PRO A 206 1.71 -5.66 14.08
C PRO A 206 0.45 -4.84 13.79
N ALA A 207 0.55 -3.74 13.03
CA ALA A 207 -0.59 -2.92 12.66
C ALA A 207 -1.56 -3.70 11.75
N THR A 208 -2.85 -3.39 11.86
CA THR A 208 -3.87 -3.89 10.94
C THR A 208 -3.48 -3.55 9.51
N PRO A 209 -3.50 -4.52 8.56
CA PRO A 209 -3.36 -4.26 7.13
C PRO A 209 -4.21 -3.07 6.69
N SER A 210 -3.57 -1.91 6.48
CA SER A 210 -4.23 -0.75 5.91
C SER A 210 -4.14 -0.89 4.39
N PRO A 211 -5.27 -0.88 3.66
CA PRO A 211 -5.25 -0.96 2.21
C PRO A 211 -4.38 0.17 1.63
N PRO A 212 -3.49 -0.09 0.66
CA PRO A 212 -3.02 0.96 -0.22
C PRO A 212 -4.26 1.59 -0.88
N PRO A 213 -4.22 2.88 -1.19
CA PRO A 213 -5.13 3.47 -2.16
C PRO A 213 -5.19 2.57 -3.41
N ALA A 214 -6.38 2.39 -4.00
CA ALA A 214 -6.65 1.36 -5.02
C ALA A 214 -5.72 1.40 -6.26
N PRO A 215 -5.68 0.39 -7.14
CA PRO A 215 -4.58 0.30 -8.12
C PRO A 215 -4.99 0.57 -9.56
N CYS A 216 -4.54 1.66 -10.19
CA CYS A 216 -4.97 2.08 -11.54
C CYS A 216 -3.95 1.96 -12.69
N THR A 217 -4.37 2.22 -13.94
CA THR A 217 -3.70 1.82 -15.20
C THR A 217 -3.05 2.96 -16.01
N SER A 218 -2.85 4.15 -15.45
CA SER A 218 -2.25 5.29 -16.19
C SER A 218 -0.72 5.20 -16.22
N ALA A 219 -0.14 5.11 -17.42
CA ALA A 219 1.31 5.05 -17.65
C ALA A 219 2.05 6.37 -17.34
N SER A 220 1.33 7.50 -17.29
CA SER A 220 1.91 8.82 -16.97
C SER A 220 2.07 9.04 -15.46
N THR A 221 1.16 8.48 -14.67
CA THR A 221 1.09 8.69 -13.22
C THR A 221 1.52 7.46 -12.41
N ASN A 222 1.70 6.29 -13.05
CA ASN A 222 1.75 4.97 -12.40
C ASN A 222 0.67 4.80 -11.32
N CYS A 223 -0.40 5.59 -11.44
CA CYS A 223 -1.60 5.47 -10.64
C CYS A 223 -1.45 5.61 -9.14
N GLN A 224 -0.78 6.69 -8.77
CA GLN A 224 -0.54 7.02 -7.38
C GLN A 224 -0.87 8.48 -7.08
N VAL A 225 -1.72 9.15 -7.87
CA VAL A 225 -2.19 10.48 -7.46
C VAL A 225 -2.88 10.34 -6.10
N ILE A 226 -2.43 11.11 -5.13
CA ILE A 226 -2.95 11.07 -3.74
C ILE A 226 -3.37 12.43 -3.22
N GLY A 227 -3.13 13.49 -3.99
CA GLY A 227 -3.41 14.83 -3.56
C GLY A 227 -3.41 15.80 -4.72
N VAL A 228 -4.12 16.89 -4.51
CA VAL A 228 -4.19 18.04 -5.40
C VAL A 228 -4.06 19.30 -4.56
N ALA A 229 -3.31 20.28 -5.05
CA ALA A 229 -3.24 21.61 -4.49
C ALA A 229 -3.59 22.63 -5.57
N PRO A 230 -4.44 23.63 -5.26
CA PRO A 230 -4.71 24.72 -6.20
C PRO A 230 -3.51 25.66 -6.27
N SER A 231 -3.37 26.39 -7.39
CA SER A 231 -2.49 27.56 -7.44
C SER A 231 -3.06 28.70 -6.59
N ALA A 232 -2.22 29.66 -6.20
CA ALA A 232 -2.60 30.72 -5.27
C ALA A 232 -3.78 31.59 -5.77
N ASP A 233 -3.91 31.77 -7.08
CA ASP A 233 -4.99 32.51 -7.74
C ASP A 233 -6.10 31.59 -8.28
N GLY A 234 -5.97 30.27 -8.16
CA GLY A 234 -6.93 29.31 -8.66
C GLY A 234 -6.97 29.17 -10.19
N GLY A 235 -5.98 29.69 -10.92
CA GLY A 235 -5.86 29.51 -12.37
C GLY A 235 -5.20 28.19 -12.78
N GLY A 236 -4.99 27.27 -11.83
CA GLY A 236 -4.35 25.99 -12.06
C GLY A 236 -4.36 25.09 -10.82
N TYR A 237 -3.83 23.89 -10.98
CA TYR A 237 -3.60 22.95 -9.88
C TYR A 237 -2.42 22.03 -10.14
N GLY A 238 -1.77 21.63 -9.06
CA GLY A 238 -0.74 20.60 -9.02
C GLY A 238 -1.30 19.33 -8.40
N MET A 239 -1.07 18.20 -9.05
CA MET A 239 -1.32 16.86 -8.51
C MET A 239 0.00 16.23 -8.09
N VAL A 240 -0.02 15.44 -7.02
CA VAL A 240 1.17 14.72 -6.57
C VAL A 240 0.91 13.22 -6.48
N THR A 241 1.90 12.43 -6.88
CA THR A 241 1.88 10.98 -6.76
C THR A 241 2.49 10.49 -5.45
N THR A 242 2.23 9.25 -5.00
CA THR A 242 2.86 8.71 -3.77
C THR A 242 4.38 8.54 -3.87
N PHE A 243 4.92 8.38 -5.07
CA PHE A 243 6.38 8.41 -5.31
C PHE A 243 6.91 9.84 -5.48
N GLY A 244 6.05 10.84 -5.31
CA GLY A 244 6.43 12.24 -5.24
C GLY A 244 6.69 12.90 -6.58
N ARG A 245 6.12 12.37 -7.68
CA ARG A 245 6.05 13.10 -8.95
C ARG A 245 4.97 14.17 -8.87
N VAL A 246 5.28 15.36 -9.38
CA VAL A 246 4.33 16.48 -9.44
C VAL A 246 3.89 16.70 -10.88
N LEU A 247 2.58 16.75 -11.09
CA LEU A 247 1.93 16.97 -12.38
C LEU A 247 1.18 18.29 -12.30
N THR A 248 1.50 19.23 -13.17
CA THR A 248 1.00 20.60 -13.06
C THR A 248 0.13 20.97 -14.26
N PHE A 249 -0.98 21.65 -13.99
CA PHE A 249 -1.95 22.10 -15.00
C PHE A 249 -2.34 23.55 -14.73
N GLY A 250 -2.63 24.31 -15.80
CA GLY A 250 -2.89 25.74 -15.71
C GLY A 250 -1.62 26.53 -15.33
N ASP A 251 -1.76 27.49 -14.42
CA ASP A 251 -0.66 28.33 -13.95
C ASP A 251 0.12 27.76 -12.74
N PHE A 252 -0.23 26.56 -12.28
CA PHE A 252 0.51 25.90 -11.20
C PHE A 252 1.96 25.65 -11.66
N ARG A 253 2.92 26.32 -11.04
CA ARG A 253 4.32 26.27 -11.48
C ARG A 253 4.96 24.96 -11.07
N ASN A 254 5.50 24.22 -12.03
CA ASN A 254 6.36 23.06 -11.74
C ASN A 254 7.72 23.55 -11.24
N GLN A 255 8.04 23.25 -9.98
CA GLN A 255 9.28 23.65 -9.30
C GLN A 255 10.15 22.44 -8.93
N GLY A 256 9.96 21.32 -9.66
CA GLY A 256 10.64 20.05 -9.42
C GLY A 256 9.82 19.09 -8.58
N ASP A 257 10.32 17.87 -8.44
CA ASP A 257 9.62 16.83 -7.70
C ASP A 257 10.63 15.89 -7.01
N VAL A 258 10.13 14.93 -6.25
CA VAL A 258 10.98 13.99 -5.48
C VAL A 258 10.92 12.57 -6.04
N SER A 259 10.43 12.40 -7.28
CA SER A 259 10.33 11.10 -7.93
C SER A 259 11.69 10.48 -8.30
N GLY A 260 12.74 11.31 -8.39
CA GLY A 260 14.10 10.89 -8.68
C GLY A 260 14.92 10.45 -7.46
N ILE A 261 14.37 10.48 -6.24
CA ILE A 261 15.10 10.14 -5.02
C ILE A 261 14.45 8.96 -4.28
N ALA A 262 15.26 8.20 -3.54
CA ALA A 262 14.77 7.11 -2.71
C ALA A 262 14.03 7.67 -1.49
N LEU A 263 12.71 7.53 -1.47
CA LEU A 263 11.87 7.92 -0.33
C LEU A 263 11.82 6.80 0.72
N SER A 264 11.94 7.14 2.00
CA SER A 264 11.76 6.19 3.11
C SER A 264 10.30 5.79 3.31
N LYS A 265 9.38 6.71 2.99
CA LYS A 265 7.93 6.52 2.98
C LYS A 265 7.29 7.32 1.84
N PRO A 266 6.09 6.90 1.37
CA PRO A 266 5.40 7.59 0.29
C PRO A 266 4.97 9.00 0.67
N ILE A 267 4.85 9.86 -0.35
CA ILE A 267 4.19 11.16 -0.26
C ILE A 267 2.69 10.96 -0.01
N VAL A 268 2.13 11.77 0.90
CA VAL A 268 0.73 11.72 1.32
C VAL A 268 0.02 13.08 1.18
N GLY A 269 0.73 14.13 0.78
CA GLY A 269 0.11 15.43 0.56
C GLY A 269 1.02 16.44 -0.13
N ILE A 270 0.38 17.48 -0.67
CA ILE A 270 1.01 18.66 -1.27
C ILE A 270 0.31 19.90 -0.72
N ALA A 271 1.08 20.95 -0.43
CA ALA A 271 0.54 22.26 -0.09
C ALA A 271 1.30 23.35 -0.83
N GLU A 272 0.56 24.24 -1.47
CA GLU A 272 1.07 25.38 -2.22
C GLU A 272 1.47 26.53 -1.27
N ARG A 273 2.51 27.30 -1.64
CA ARG A 273 2.96 28.49 -0.90
C ARG A 273 2.97 29.74 -1.81
N GLN A 274 1.84 30.39 -1.95
CA GLN A 274 1.68 31.77 -2.48
C GLN A 274 2.54 32.06 -3.73
N SER A 275 2.55 31.15 -4.68
CA SER A 275 3.26 31.17 -5.95
C SER A 275 4.80 31.15 -5.85
N SER A 276 5.35 30.92 -4.67
CA SER A 276 6.80 30.87 -4.38
C SER A 276 7.36 29.45 -4.30
N GLY A 277 6.51 28.42 -4.30
CA GLY A 277 6.92 27.02 -4.20
C GLY A 277 5.81 26.16 -3.59
N TYR A 278 6.14 24.91 -3.27
CA TYR A 278 5.22 24.02 -2.56
C TYR A 278 5.98 23.06 -1.66
N TYR A 279 5.23 22.51 -0.72
CA TYR A 279 5.67 21.48 0.20
C TYR A 279 5.07 20.14 -0.19
N LEU A 280 5.88 19.08 -0.07
CA LEU A 280 5.39 17.70 -0.07
C LEU A 280 5.61 17.12 1.32
N VAL A 281 4.64 16.34 1.81
CA VAL A 281 4.75 15.60 3.08
C VAL A 281 4.71 14.11 2.82
N ALA A 282 5.63 13.36 3.44
CA ALA A 282 5.66 11.90 3.43
C ALA A 282 4.98 11.31 4.67
N ALA A 283 4.58 10.04 4.60
CA ALA A 283 3.89 9.34 5.68
C ALA A 283 4.73 9.19 6.97
N ASP A 284 6.06 9.24 6.89
CA ASP A 284 6.97 9.33 8.05
C ASP A 284 7.12 10.76 8.60
N GLY A 285 6.42 11.73 8.01
CA GLY A 285 6.51 13.15 8.35
C GLY A 285 7.74 13.85 7.81
N GLY A 286 8.45 13.24 6.86
CA GLY A 286 9.42 13.93 6.02
C GLY A 286 8.77 15.08 5.25
N ILE A 287 9.38 16.27 5.28
CA ILE A 287 8.94 17.43 4.51
C ILE A 287 9.97 17.74 3.42
N PHE A 288 9.49 17.83 2.19
CA PHE A 288 10.28 18.23 1.03
C PHE A 288 9.82 19.62 0.58
N CYS A 289 10.76 20.53 0.43
CA CYS A 289 10.50 21.92 0.05
C CYS A 289 10.99 22.13 -1.39
N LEU A 290 10.08 22.51 -2.28
CA LEU A 290 10.32 22.59 -3.72
C LEU A 290 10.18 24.05 -4.17
N GLY A 291 11.04 24.49 -5.09
CA GLY A 291 11.14 25.88 -5.50
C GLY A 291 11.66 26.78 -4.37
N GLY A 292 11.04 27.94 -4.18
CA GLY A 292 11.36 28.90 -3.11
C GLY A 292 10.63 28.64 -1.79
N ALA A 293 10.15 27.42 -1.55
CA ALA A 293 9.53 27.05 -0.29
C ALA A 293 10.60 26.90 0.83
N PRO A 294 10.56 27.68 1.92
CA PRO A 294 11.50 27.57 3.03
C PRO A 294 11.21 26.35 3.93
N PHE A 295 12.27 25.70 4.41
CA PHE A 295 12.18 24.58 5.35
C PHE A 295 12.07 25.08 6.80
N PHE A 296 10.98 24.72 7.48
CA PHE A 296 10.72 25.12 8.87
C PHE A 296 10.85 23.98 9.88
N GLY A 297 10.89 22.73 9.43
CA GLY A 297 11.08 21.55 10.25
C GLY A 297 10.44 20.30 9.65
N SER A 298 10.64 19.16 10.31
CA SER A 298 10.17 17.86 9.80
C SER A 298 10.08 16.86 10.95
N MET A 299 9.15 15.92 10.84
CA MET A 299 9.10 14.74 11.70
C MET A 299 9.84 13.53 11.10
N GLY A 300 10.36 13.65 9.88
CA GLY A 300 11.14 12.59 9.24
C GLY A 300 12.31 12.13 10.13
N GLY A 301 12.46 10.82 10.25
CA GLY A 301 13.47 10.19 11.12
C GLY A 301 13.11 10.16 12.61
N ARG A 302 11.94 10.70 13.02
CA ARG A 302 11.41 10.57 14.37
C ARG A 302 10.31 9.50 14.41
N PRO A 303 10.21 8.70 15.48
CA PRO A 303 9.12 7.74 15.61
C PRO A 303 7.79 8.48 15.73
N LEU A 304 6.85 8.12 14.86
CA LEU A 304 5.45 8.57 14.90
C LEU A 304 4.56 7.43 15.38
N ASN A 305 3.55 7.75 16.19
CA ASN A 305 2.55 6.76 16.62
C ASN A 305 1.68 6.29 15.45
N LYS A 306 1.43 7.21 14.50
CA LYS A 306 0.66 6.98 13.29
C LYS A 306 1.22 7.79 12.12
N PRO A 307 1.04 7.33 10.87
CA PRO A 307 1.54 8.03 9.71
C PRO A 307 0.85 9.38 9.50
N MET A 308 1.58 10.30 8.87
CA MET A 308 1.03 11.55 8.36
C MET A 308 0.02 11.27 7.24
N VAL A 309 -1.01 12.11 7.16
CA VAL A 309 -2.08 12.01 6.14
C VAL A 309 -2.36 13.32 5.42
N GLY A 310 -1.83 14.44 5.92
CA GLY A 310 -2.06 15.73 5.30
C GLY A 310 -1.22 16.83 5.90
N MET A 311 -1.26 17.98 5.23
CA MET A 311 -0.63 19.21 5.68
C MET A 311 -1.42 20.43 5.21
N ALA A 312 -1.21 21.56 5.87
CA ALA A 312 -1.70 22.86 5.42
C ALA A 312 -0.62 23.93 5.70
N ALA A 313 -0.32 24.74 4.69
CA ALA A 313 0.54 25.91 4.86
C ALA A 313 -0.19 27.03 5.60
N THR A 314 0.54 27.84 6.36
CA THR A 314 0.00 29.05 6.99
C THR A 314 -0.31 30.10 5.91
N PRO A 315 -1.33 30.97 6.09
CA PRO A 315 -1.60 32.05 5.15
C PRO A 315 -0.46 33.06 4.97
N SER A 316 0.51 33.12 5.89
CA SER A 316 1.72 33.93 5.73
C SER A 316 2.76 33.26 4.82
N GLY A 317 2.60 31.95 4.54
CA GLY A 317 3.60 31.12 3.89
C GLY A 317 4.84 30.87 4.74
N ASN A 318 4.88 31.28 6.02
CA ASN A 318 6.06 31.18 6.87
C ASN A 318 5.99 30.03 7.90
N GLY A 319 5.10 29.07 7.65
CA GLY A 319 4.91 27.91 8.49
C GLY A 319 3.96 26.89 7.86
N TYR A 320 3.85 25.73 8.49
CA TYR A 320 2.86 24.72 8.13
C TYR A 320 2.48 23.85 9.33
N TRP A 321 1.25 23.36 9.28
CA TRP A 321 0.80 22.26 10.12
C TRP A 321 0.82 20.96 9.33
N THR A 322 1.06 19.88 10.04
CA THR A 322 0.91 18.54 9.50
C THR A 322 0.07 17.70 10.46
N VAL A 323 -0.75 16.79 9.91
CA VAL A 323 -1.66 15.95 10.69
C VAL A 323 -1.40 14.47 10.46
N ALA A 324 -1.34 13.70 11.54
CA ALA A 324 -1.26 12.25 11.53
C ALA A 324 -2.66 11.61 11.56
N SER A 325 -2.77 10.34 11.16
CA SER A 325 -4.06 9.62 11.12
C SER A 325 -4.72 9.42 12.50
N ASP A 326 -3.98 9.57 13.61
CA ASP A 326 -4.54 9.66 14.98
C ASP A 326 -4.99 11.08 15.36
N GLY A 327 -4.89 12.05 14.46
CA GLY A 327 -5.16 13.46 14.74
C GLY A 327 -4.06 14.17 15.54
N GLY A 328 -2.87 13.55 15.66
CA GLY A 328 -1.65 14.22 16.08
C GLY A 328 -1.33 15.41 15.18
N ILE A 329 -1.13 16.60 15.74
CA ILE A 329 -0.76 17.81 15.00
C ILE A 329 0.69 18.17 15.31
N PHE A 330 1.47 18.44 14.26
CA PHE A 330 2.79 19.04 14.37
C PHE A 330 2.77 20.41 13.70
N SER A 331 3.50 21.37 14.26
CA SER A 331 3.49 22.76 13.81
C SER A 331 4.93 23.24 13.64
N PHE A 332 5.20 23.92 12.53
CA PHE A 332 6.53 24.37 12.15
C PHE A 332 6.50 25.81 11.64
N GLY A 333 7.58 26.55 11.87
CA GLY A 333 7.68 27.95 11.47
C GLY A 333 6.77 28.83 12.32
N ASP A 334 5.98 29.68 11.69
CA ASP A 334 5.00 30.55 12.36
C ASP A 334 3.63 29.88 12.59
N ALA A 335 3.49 28.60 12.26
CA ALA A 335 2.29 27.82 12.53
C ALA A 335 2.12 27.63 14.05
N ALA A 336 1.22 28.39 14.67
CA ALA A 336 0.91 28.23 16.08
C ALA A 336 0.06 26.97 16.34
N PHE A 337 0.33 26.28 17.45
CA PHE A 337 -0.40 25.07 17.84
C PHE A 337 -1.71 25.42 18.55
N TYR A 338 -2.85 24.96 18.01
CA TYR A 338 -4.18 25.28 18.54
C TYR A 338 -4.89 24.08 19.21
N GLY A 339 -4.29 22.89 19.15
CA GLY A 339 -4.81 21.66 19.75
C GLY A 339 -4.64 20.43 18.85
N SER A 340 -4.85 19.25 19.42
CA SER A 340 -4.64 17.98 18.72
C SER A 340 -5.50 16.88 19.34
N MET A 341 -5.83 15.86 18.54
CA MET A 341 -6.43 14.62 19.02
C MET A 341 -5.40 13.52 19.29
N GLY A 342 -4.11 13.80 19.15
CA GLY A 342 -3.04 12.85 19.49
C GLY A 342 -3.22 12.33 20.91
N GLY A 343 -3.12 11.00 21.07
CA GLY A 343 -3.34 10.32 22.35
C GLY A 343 -4.81 10.11 22.74
N HIS A 344 -5.76 10.61 21.95
CA HIS A 344 -7.19 10.36 22.17
C HIS A 344 -7.70 9.29 21.19
N PRO A 345 -8.48 8.30 21.64
CA PRO A 345 -9.09 7.33 20.74
C PRO A 345 -10.03 8.01 19.75
N LEU A 346 -9.84 7.75 18.46
CA LEU A 346 -10.73 8.18 17.39
C LEU A 346 -11.56 7.01 16.89
N ASN A 347 -12.83 7.25 16.53
CA ASN A 347 -13.69 6.23 15.91
C ASN A 347 -13.16 5.80 14.53
N LYS A 348 -12.58 6.75 13.79
CA LYS A 348 -11.97 6.55 12.49
C LYS A 348 -10.74 7.46 12.33
N PRO A 349 -9.77 7.06 11.48
CA PRO A 349 -8.57 7.85 11.25
C PRO A 349 -8.88 9.18 10.57
N VAL A 350 -8.08 10.19 10.89
CA VAL A 350 -8.01 11.46 10.15
C VAL A 350 -7.51 11.19 8.73
N VAL A 351 -8.06 11.90 7.75
CA VAL A 351 -7.73 11.75 6.31
C VAL A 351 -7.37 13.07 5.63
N GLY A 352 -7.67 14.21 6.25
CA GLY A 352 -7.38 15.52 5.65
C GLY A 352 -7.47 16.64 6.68
N MET A 353 -6.83 17.76 6.36
CA MET A 353 -6.89 18.98 7.15
C MET A 353 -7.00 20.21 6.26
N ALA A 354 -7.49 21.29 6.84
CA ALA A 354 -7.44 22.60 6.21
C ALA A 354 -7.31 23.70 7.26
N ALA A 355 -6.53 24.74 6.93
CA ALA A 355 -6.37 25.91 7.77
C ALA A 355 -7.51 26.91 7.56
N THR A 356 -7.81 27.68 8.59
CA THR A 356 -8.65 28.88 8.48
C THR A 356 -7.94 29.96 7.64
N PRO A 357 -8.68 30.81 6.91
CA PRO A 357 -8.08 31.94 6.19
C PRO A 357 -7.31 32.92 7.08
N SER A 358 -7.67 33.02 8.37
CA SER A 358 -6.95 33.84 9.35
C SER A 358 -5.60 33.24 9.75
N GLY A 359 -5.40 31.93 9.53
CA GLY A 359 -4.23 31.19 10.03
C GLY A 359 -4.25 30.97 11.54
N ARG A 360 -5.37 31.24 12.22
CA ARG A 360 -5.48 31.13 13.68
C ARG A 360 -6.27 29.92 14.17
N GLY A 361 -6.44 28.96 13.29
CA GLY A 361 -7.18 27.73 13.54
C GLY A 361 -7.14 26.79 12.35
N TYR A 362 -7.57 25.55 12.58
CA TYR A 362 -7.68 24.53 11.55
C TYR A 362 -8.81 23.56 11.85
N TRP A 363 -9.28 22.93 10.78
CA TRP A 363 -10.12 21.74 10.85
C TRP A 363 -9.34 20.52 10.38
N PHE A 364 -9.75 19.36 10.86
CA PHE A 364 -9.43 18.11 10.19
C PHE A 364 -10.62 17.16 10.22
N VAL A 365 -10.67 16.28 9.22
CA VAL A 365 -11.77 15.37 8.98
C VAL A 365 -11.31 13.93 9.11
N ALA A 366 -12.12 13.10 9.77
CA ALA A 366 -11.94 11.66 9.83
C ALA A 366 -12.67 10.94 8.70
N SER A 367 -12.31 9.69 8.43
CA SER A 367 -12.88 8.92 7.31
C SER A 367 -14.37 8.59 7.45
N ASP A 368 -14.95 8.74 8.65
CA ASP A 368 -16.41 8.73 8.90
C ASP A 368 -17.09 10.10 8.71
N GLY A 369 -16.33 11.14 8.33
CA GLY A 369 -16.82 12.51 8.24
C GLY A 369 -16.96 13.23 9.58
N GLY A 370 -16.38 12.68 10.66
CA GLY A 370 -16.13 13.38 11.91
C GLY A 370 -15.27 14.63 11.67
N ILE A 371 -15.69 15.80 12.17
CA ILE A 371 -14.94 17.05 12.06
C ILE A 371 -14.40 17.45 13.42
N PHE A 372 -13.10 17.76 13.45
CA PHE A 372 -12.43 18.34 14.60
C PHE A 372 -12.03 19.78 14.25
N SER A 373 -12.11 20.66 15.24
CA SER A 373 -11.97 22.10 15.04
C SER A 373 -11.18 22.72 16.18
N PHE A 374 -10.15 23.50 15.86
CA PHE A 374 -9.23 24.08 16.83
C PHE A 374 -8.89 25.53 16.47
N GLY A 375 -8.58 26.33 17.50
CA GLY A 375 -8.28 27.75 17.35
C GLY A 375 -9.53 28.56 17.04
N ASP A 376 -9.46 29.47 16.07
CA ASP A 376 -10.60 30.27 15.61
C ASP A 376 -11.44 29.61 14.52
N ALA A 377 -11.21 28.32 14.23
CA ALA A 377 -11.99 27.53 13.30
C ALA A 377 -13.42 27.28 13.84
N PRO A 378 -14.50 27.78 13.21
CA PRO A 378 -15.84 27.50 13.72
C PRO A 378 -16.36 26.14 13.22
N PHE A 379 -17.12 25.45 14.06
CA PHE A 379 -17.74 24.17 13.69
C PHE A 379 -19.06 24.39 12.93
N TYR A 380 -19.14 23.95 11.68
CA TYR A 380 -20.32 24.14 10.82
C TYR A 380 -21.19 22.89 10.67
N GLY A 381 -20.72 21.73 11.14
CA GLY A 381 -21.43 20.46 11.10
C GLY A 381 -20.53 19.27 10.76
N SER A 382 -21.05 18.05 10.93
CA SER A 382 -20.27 16.82 10.74
C SER A 382 -21.17 15.67 10.32
N MET A 383 -20.59 14.67 9.67
CA MET A 383 -21.24 13.39 9.39
C MET A 383 -20.89 12.30 10.41
N GLY A 384 -20.08 12.62 11.43
CA GLY A 384 -19.74 11.68 12.49
C GLY A 384 -20.97 11.03 13.12
N GLY A 385 -20.94 9.71 13.26
CA GLY A 385 -22.07 8.91 13.75
C GLY A 385 -23.14 8.58 12.70
N ARG A 386 -22.98 9.01 11.44
CA ARG A 386 -23.84 8.60 10.32
C ARG A 386 -23.14 7.56 9.45
N LEU A 387 -23.89 6.58 8.96
CA LEU A 387 -23.37 5.62 7.99
C LEU A 387 -23.19 6.31 6.63
N LEU A 388 -21.98 6.26 6.10
CA LEU A 388 -21.64 6.77 4.77
C LEU A 388 -21.54 5.62 3.77
N ASN A 389 -21.90 5.87 2.51
CA ASN A 389 -21.76 4.89 1.42
C ASN A 389 -20.29 4.54 1.17
N LYS A 390 -19.41 5.55 1.29
CA LYS A 390 -17.97 5.41 1.20
C LYS A 390 -17.26 6.34 2.19
N PRO A 391 -16.01 6.02 2.59
CA PRO A 391 -15.24 6.86 3.49
C PRO A 391 -14.91 8.22 2.89
N VAL A 392 -14.83 9.23 3.75
CA VAL A 392 -14.26 10.55 3.42
C VAL A 392 -12.77 10.40 3.11
N VAL A 393 -12.28 11.14 2.11
CA VAL A 393 -10.88 11.11 1.64
C VAL A 393 -10.22 12.48 1.58
N GLY A 394 -10.98 13.57 1.69
CA GLY A 394 -10.41 14.91 1.66
C GLY A 394 -11.41 15.98 2.09
N MET A 395 -10.88 17.17 2.40
CA MET A 395 -11.67 18.35 2.71
C MET A 395 -11.08 19.60 2.08
N ALA A 396 -11.94 20.59 1.85
CA ALA A 396 -11.54 21.92 1.43
C ALA A 396 -12.43 22.97 2.10
N VAL A 397 -11.90 24.18 2.26
CA VAL A 397 -12.59 25.29 2.94
C VAL A 397 -13.04 26.31 1.88
N THR A 398 -14.19 26.93 2.12
CA THR A 398 -14.67 28.06 1.33
C THR A 398 -13.70 29.25 1.39
N PRO A 399 -13.59 30.08 0.34
CA PRO A 399 -12.78 31.30 0.39
C PRO A 399 -13.15 32.26 1.54
N SER A 400 -14.41 32.24 1.98
CA SER A 400 -14.87 33.04 3.11
C SER A 400 -14.39 32.52 4.47
N GLY A 401 -13.95 31.25 4.56
CA GLY A 401 -13.67 30.56 5.82
C GLY A 401 -14.93 30.24 6.64
N ARG A 402 -16.13 30.46 6.09
CA ARG A 402 -17.41 30.29 6.80
C ARG A 402 -18.14 29.00 6.48
N GLY A 403 -17.43 28.06 5.85
CA GLY A 403 -17.95 26.76 5.47
C GLY A 403 -16.85 25.86 4.93
N TYR A 404 -17.12 24.56 4.88
CA TYR A 404 -16.24 23.57 4.28
C TYR A 404 -17.02 22.51 3.52
N TRP A 405 -16.33 21.92 2.55
CA TRP A 405 -16.72 20.70 1.90
C TRP A 405 -15.82 19.55 2.36
N PHE A 406 -16.38 18.35 2.34
CA PHE A 406 -15.55 17.15 2.29
C PHE A 406 -16.13 16.13 1.32
N VAL A 407 -15.25 15.30 0.78
CA VAL A 407 -15.55 14.38 -0.31
C VAL A 407 -15.31 12.94 0.12
N ALA A 408 -16.23 12.04 -0.23
CA ALA A 408 -16.07 10.60 -0.08
C ALA A 408 -15.40 9.97 -1.30
N SER A 409 -14.89 8.74 -1.17
CA SER A 409 -14.15 8.07 -2.25
C SER A 409 -15.02 7.72 -3.48
N ASP A 410 -16.35 7.72 -3.34
CA ASP A 410 -17.32 7.66 -4.45
C ASP A 410 -17.59 9.03 -5.10
N GLY A 411 -16.96 10.09 -4.59
CA GLY A 411 -17.17 11.47 -5.00
C GLY A 411 -18.45 12.12 -4.46
N GLY A 412 -19.10 11.50 -3.48
CA GLY A 412 -20.14 12.13 -2.67
C GLY A 412 -19.61 13.39 -1.96
N ILE A 413 -20.33 14.50 -2.03
CA ILE A 413 -19.94 15.77 -1.40
C ILE A 413 -20.85 16.08 -0.23
N PHE A 414 -20.23 16.50 0.88
CA PHE A 414 -20.91 17.03 2.05
C PHE A 414 -20.54 18.50 2.21
N SER A 415 -21.54 19.34 2.44
CA SER A 415 -21.45 20.79 2.48
C SER A 415 -21.94 21.32 3.81
N PHE A 416 -21.16 22.17 4.48
CA PHE A 416 -21.53 22.77 5.76
C PHE A 416 -21.16 24.26 5.81
N GLY A 417 -21.95 25.05 6.56
CA GLY A 417 -21.77 26.50 6.67
C GLY A 417 -22.25 27.20 5.40
N ASP A 418 -21.48 28.16 4.88
CA ASP A 418 -21.75 28.83 3.60
C ASP A 418 -21.22 28.09 2.36
N ALA A 419 -20.74 26.85 2.53
CA ALA A 419 -20.23 26.00 1.46
C ALA A 419 -21.36 25.55 0.52
N GLN A 420 -21.61 26.32 -0.54
CA GLN A 420 -22.63 25.98 -1.54
C GLN A 420 -22.30 24.66 -2.26
N TYR A 421 -23.33 23.87 -2.57
CA TYR A 421 -23.18 22.62 -3.31
C TYR A 421 -23.19 22.89 -4.82
N TYR A 422 -22.09 22.55 -5.50
CA TYR A 422 -21.93 22.77 -6.96
C TYR A 422 -22.06 21.49 -7.79
N GLY A 423 -22.18 20.32 -7.15
CA GLY A 423 -22.34 19.02 -7.80
C GLY A 423 -21.50 17.91 -7.14
N SER A 424 -21.68 16.68 -7.60
CA SER A 424 -21.03 15.50 -7.03
C SER A 424 -20.91 14.39 -8.06
N MET A 425 -19.92 13.52 -7.86
CA MET A 425 -19.82 12.24 -8.59
C MET A 425 -20.51 11.08 -7.88
N GLY A 426 -21.10 11.31 -6.70
CA GLY A 426 -21.85 10.30 -5.95
C GLY A 426 -22.97 9.68 -6.80
N GLY A 427 -23.04 8.35 -6.79
CA GLY A 427 -24.00 7.60 -7.61
C GLY A 427 -23.61 7.45 -9.09
N ARG A 428 -22.45 7.96 -9.52
CA ARG A 428 -21.90 7.74 -10.86
C ARG A 428 -20.83 6.65 -10.83
N SER A 429 -20.69 5.91 -11.94
CA SER A 429 -19.57 4.98 -12.10
C SER A 429 -18.29 5.77 -12.33
N LEU A 430 -17.32 5.61 -11.43
CA LEU A 430 -15.99 6.16 -11.56
C LEU A 430 -15.02 5.08 -12.02
N ASN A 431 -14.11 5.42 -12.95
CA ASN A 431 -13.01 4.52 -13.32
C ASN A 431 -12.12 4.21 -12.11
N ARG A 432 -11.92 5.22 -11.25
CA ARG A 432 -11.15 5.15 -10.00
C ARG A 432 -11.74 6.01 -8.90
N PRO A 433 -11.52 5.63 -7.63
CA PRO A 433 -12.02 6.41 -6.51
C PRO A 433 -11.44 7.82 -6.51
N ILE A 434 -12.22 8.75 -5.96
CA ILE A 434 -11.72 10.07 -5.59
C ILE A 434 -10.69 9.90 -4.46
N VAL A 435 -9.59 10.63 -4.55
CA VAL A 435 -8.49 10.62 -3.57
C VAL A 435 -8.28 11.97 -2.88
N GLY A 436 -8.89 13.03 -3.41
CA GLY A 436 -8.79 14.36 -2.83
C GLY A 436 -9.71 15.37 -3.46
N MET A 437 -9.75 16.55 -2.86
CA MET A 437 -10.42 17.72 -3.41
C MET A 437 -9.58 18.97 -3.15
N ALA A 438 -9.74 19.97 -4.02
CA ALA A 438 -9.23 21.30 -3.81
C ALA A 438 -10.33 22.32 -4.12
N ALA A 439 -10.44 23.36 -3.30
CA ALA A 439 -11.27 24.52 -3.61
C ALA A 439 -10.45 25.56 -4.38
N ALA A 440 -11.08 26.26 -5.31
CA ALA A 440 -10.43 27.39 -5.98
C ALA A 440 -10.35 28.59 -5.02
N PRO A 441 -9.16 29.17 -4.74
CA PRO A 441 -9.03 30.29 -3.81
C PRO A 441 -9.79 31.55 -4.23
N SER A 442 -9.89 31.81 -5.54
CA SER A 442 -10.50 33.01 -6.13
C SER A 442 -11.94 32.80 -6.62
N ALA A 443 -12.41 31.56 -6.66
CA ALA A 443 -13.70 31.20 -7.25
C ALA A 443 -14.54 30.36 -6.30
N GLN A 444 -15.83 30.36 -6.55
CA GLN A 444 -16.80 29.58 -5.82
C GLN A 444 -16.89 28.18 -6.44
N GLY A 445 -16.18 27.19 -5.93
CA GLY A 445 -16.25 25.81 -6.44
C GLY A 445 -15.05 24.93 -6.10
N TYR A 446 -15.03 23.71 -6.65
CA TYR A 446 -14.02 22.72 -6.31
C TYR A 446 -13.70 21.74 -7.45
N TRP A 447 -12.45 21.27 -7.43
CA TRP A 447 -11.97 20.13 -8.20
C TRP A 447 -11.99 18.88 -7.34
N LEU A 448 -12.44 17.77 -7.92
CA LEU A 448 -12.22 16.44 -7.38
C LEU A 448 -11.17 15.74 -8.23
N VAL A 449 -10.22 15.09 -7.57
CA VAL A 449 -9.18 14.30 -8.22
C VAL A 449 -9.41 12.83 -7.95
N ALA A 450 -9.47 12.04 -9.02
CA ALA A 450 -9.45 10.59 -8.96
C ALA A 450 -8.01 10.06 -8.99
N GLN A 451 -7.86 8.83 -8.52
CA GLN A 451 -6.55 8.20 -8.39
C GLN A 451 -5.79 7.99 -9.70
N ASP A 452 -6.51 7.85 -10.81
CA ASP A 452 -5.94 7.80 -12.17
C ASP A 452 -5.42 9.16 -12.65
N GLY A 453 -5.75 10.23 -11.92
CA GLY A 453 -5.50 11.61 -12.28
C GLY A 453 -6.69 12.28 -12.97
N GLY A 454 -7.82 11.58 -13.13
CA GLY A 454 -9.04 12.18 -13.65
C GLY A 454 -9.50 13.34 -12.78
N ILE A 455 -9.85 14.47 -13.42
CA ILE A 455 -10.33 15.67 -12.74
C ILE A 455 -11.80 15.90 -13.07
N PHE A 456 -12.61 16.10 -12.02
CA PHE A 456 -14.00 16.53 -12.13
C PHE A 456 -14.13 17.95 -11.61
N THR A 457 -14.79 18.82 -12.38
CA THR A 457 -14.89 20.24 -12.06
C THR A 457 -16.33 20.61 -11.70
N PHE A 458 -16.48 21.39 -10.63
CA PHE A 458 -17.78 21.90 -10.19
C PHE A 458 -17.68 23.40 -9.93
N ASN A 459 -18.25 24.18 -10.84
CA ASN A 459 -18.19 25.65 -10.87
C ASN A 459 -16.76 26.24 -10.87
N VAL A 460 -15.81 25.49 -11.44
CA VAL A 460 -14.41 25.90 -11.65
C VAL A 460 -13.92 25.42 -13.03
N PRO A 461 -12.91 26.08 -13.63
CA PRO A 461 -12.40 25.68 -14.94
C PRO A 461 -11.67 24.34 -14.90
N PHE A 462 -11.67 23.61 -16.01
CA PHE A 462 -10.81 22.44 -16.22
C PHE A 462 -9.49 22.89 -16.87
N PHE A 463 -8.35 22.54 -16.26
CA PHE A 463 -7.03 22.94 -16.74
C PHE A 463 -6.22 21.79 -17.34
N GLY A 464 -6.69 20.54 -17.20
CA GLY A 464 -6.07 19.35 -17.80
C GLY A 464 -6.05 18.14 -16.87
N SER A 465 -5.76 16.98 -17.45
CA SER A 465 -5.70 15.68 -16.76
C SER A 465 -4.62 14.80 -17.38
N PRO A 466 -3.88 14.00 -16.61
CA PRO A 466 -2.98 12.97 -17.10
C PRO A 466 -3.68 11.62 -17.38
N ALA A 467 -4.95 11.48 -16.98
CA ALA A 467 -5.84 10.34 -17.26
C ALA A 467 -6.54 10.47 -18.61
#